data_AF-A0A9E4WI67-F1
#
_entry.id   AF-A0A9E4WI67-F1
#
_cell.length_a   1.000
_cell.length_b   1.000
_cell.length_c   1.000
_cell.angle_alpha   90.00
_cell.angle_beta   90.00
_cell.angle_gamma   90.00
#
_symmetry.space_group_name_H-M   'P 1'
#
loop_
_entity.id
_entity.type
_entity.pdbx_description
1 polymer ?
#
loop_
_entity_poly.entity_id
_entity_poly.type
_entity_poly.pdbx_seq_one_letter_code
_entity_poly.pdbx_strand_id
1 'polypeptide(L)'
;MPFYATALYVTDGDLELAIVDLDIGILTNEDDAAIRAEVEAVAGIKPENLRLSATHTHSGPVNRGSWLDEGMEMVGPYWDSLPSRVAEALNTARWAAKPAHVGIGRGTSSININRRPALPDGTLFTGRNWDGFVDREVGIVAINDTIGSPIATLLNYACHPTILGPANRLLSPDYPGTARRVVEQHVGGLCLFLQGAAGNCGPTHGFIGEVEVAKRLGTRLGLEAARIRLEIDPVPRKERLVEVVPSGADLGMYEDDPDGEPDDTLRVVNTTVKLPVGNFPSIEEAQAGFDRVVETLNATRKTGSEAEIKEAVKNAKRSSFVLGNAKRTADGPISMRIQAMRIGPAALVAIPVEAFSEIGVAVKDSSPARQTLFSGYTNGSLGYMPVADAYEEGGYEVTTTPMAAGAAEETITACTDAVQALWR
;
A
#
# COMPACT_ATOMS: atom_id res chain seq x y z
N MET A 1 -10.88 -10.12 -12.44
CA MET A 1 -10.31 -8.92 -13.09
C MET A 1 -8.82 -9.21 -13.28
N PRO A 2 -8.20 -8.75 -14.37
CA PRO A 2 -6.76 -8.92 -14.55
C PRO A 2 -5.97 -8.14 -13.48
N PHE A 3 -4.71 -8.51 -13.31
CA PHE A 3 -3.73 -7.75 -12.55
C PHE A 3 -3.10 -6.67 -13.41
N TYR A 4 -2.81 -5.54 -12.79
CA TYR A 4 -2.16 -4.41 -13.44
C TYR A 4 -0.88 -4.02 -12.70
N ALA A 5 0.08 -3.55 -13.49
CA ALA A 5 1.07 -2.59 -13.06
C ALA A 5 0.59 -1.21 -13.55
N THR A 6 0.16 -0.35 -12.64
CA THR A 6 -0.31 1.00 -13.00
C THR A 6 0.80 1.99 -12.69
N ALA A 7 1.25 2.72 -13.72
CA ALA A 7 2.38 3.63 -13.65
C ALA A 7 1.94 5.08 -13.85
N LEU A 8 2.48 5.97 -13.03
CA LEU A 8 2.37 7.42 -13.14
C LEU A 8 3.77 8.01 -13.21
N TYR A 9 3.98 8.88 -14.19
CA TYR A 9 5.17 9.71 -14.34
C TYR A 9 4.78 11.18 -14.17
N VAL A 10 5.54 11.92 -13.37
CA VAL A 10 5.37 13.36 -13.18
C VAL A 10 6.73 14.07 -13.24
N THR A 11 6.74 15.28 -13.80
CA THR A 11 7.93 16.12 -13.90
C THR A 11 7.59 17.59 -13.83
N ASP A 12 8.48 18.39 -13.24
CA ASP A 12 8.46 19.86 -13.28
C ASP A 12 9.52 20.42 -14.25
N GLY A 13 10.17 19.55 -15.03
CA GLY A 13 11.28 19.87 -15.94
C GLY A 13 12.66 19.64 -15.34
N ASP A 14 12.82 19.76 -14.02
CA ASP A 14 14.09 19.56 -13.31
C ASP A 14 14.15 18.20 -12.60
N LEU A 15 13.03 17.79 -11.99
CA LEU A 15 12.86 16.54 -11.28
C LEU A 15 11.86 15.64 -12.02
N GLU A 16 12.22 14.39 -12.21
CA GLU A 16 11.34 13.33 -12.71
C GLU A 16 11.02 12.36 -11.57
N LEU A 17 9.73 12.14 -11.26
CA LEU A 17 9.28 11.13 -10.29
C LEU A 17 8.41 10.08 -10.96
N ALA A 18 8.49 8.85 -10.45
CA ALA A 18 7.68 7.73 -10.90
C ALA A 18 6.98 7.05 -9.73
N ILE A 19 5.70 6.74 -9.91
CA ILE A 19 4.88 5.99 -8.95
C ILE A 19 4.31 4.78 -9.68
N VAL A 20 4.53 3.58 -9.12
CA VAL A 20 4.00 2.33 -9.67
C VAL A 20 3.31 1.55 -8.56
N ASP A 21 2.09 1.12 -8.82
CA ASP A 21 1.36 0.18 -7.96
C ASP A 21 1.10 -1.14 -8.70
N LEU A 22 1.36 -2.25 -8.02
CA LEU A 22 1.31 -3.61 -8.54
C LEU A 22 0.21 -4.42 -7.84
N ASP A 23 -0.61 -5.12 -8.60
CA ASP A 23 -1.54 -6.12 -8.07
C ASP A 23 -0.84 -7.43 -7.70
N ILE A 24 -0.03 -7.38 -6.64
CA ILE A 24 0.70 -8.51 -6.06
C ILE A 24 0.51 -8.57 -4.54
N GLY A 25 0.86 -9.72 -3.95
CA GLY A 25 0.85 -9.89 -2.50
C GLY A 25 2.01 -9.16 -1.84
N ILE A 26 3.25 -9.57 -2.08
CA ILE A 26 4.44 -8.95 -1.46
C ILE A 26 5.44 -8.59 -2.54
N LEU A 27 5.93 -7.35 -2.48
CA LEU A 27 7.10 -6.91 -3.22
C LEU A 27 8.35 -7.23 -2.39
N THR A 28 9.12 -8.23 -2.79
CA THR A 28 10.36 -8.55 -2.09
C THR A 28 11.45 -7.50 -2.38
N ASN A 29 12.47 -7.41 -1.53
CA ASN A 29 13.58 -6.48 -1.77
C ASN A 29 14.38 -6.85 -3.03
N GLU A 30 14.42 -8.13 -3.40
CA GLU A 30 15.06 -8.60 -4.64
C GLU A 30 14.24 -8.19 -5.87
N ASP A 31 12.92 -8.40 -5.85
CA ASP A 31 12.04 -7.98 -6.95
C ASP A 31 12.00 -6.45 -7.08
N ASP A 32 12.00 -5.69 -5.98
CA ASP A 32 12.11 -4.22 -5.98
C ASP A 32 13.42 -3.75 -6.65
N ALA A 33 14.55 -4.36 -6.29
CA ALA A 33 15.85 -4.03 -6.87
C ALA A 33 15.89 -4.36 -8.37
N ALA A 34 15.37 -5.52 -8.79
CA ALA A 34 15.31 -5.92 -10.19
C ALA A 34 14.44 -4.97 -11.03
N ILE A 35 13.27 -4.60 -10.51
CA ILE A 35 12.37 -3.63 -11.18
C ILE A 35 13.04 -2.27 -11.30
N ARG A 36 13.69 -1.77 -10.24
CA ARG A 36 14.41 -0.47 -10.28
C ARG A 36 15.50 -0.46 -11.34
N ALA A 37 16.31 -1.52 -11.40
CA ALA A 37 17.40 -1.63 -12.37
C ALA A 37 16.87 -1.60 -13.82
N GLU A 38 15.79 -2.32 -14.09
CA GLU A 38 15.17 -2.34 -15.43
C GLU A 38 14.53 -0.98 -15.78
N VAL A 39 13.85 -0.35 -14.82
CA VAL A 39 13.26 0.99 -14.99
C VAL A 39 14.32 2.04 -15.29
N GLU A 40 15.46 2.00 -14.58
CA GLU A 40 16.58 2.90 -14.84
C GLU A 40 17.14 2.67 -16.25
N ALA A 41 17.35 1.41 -16.64
CA ALA A 41 17.91 1.06 -17.94
C ALA A 41 17.00 1.45 -19.12
N VAL A 42 15.68 1.27 -19.00
CA VAL A 42 14.72 1.44 -20.11
C VAL A 42 14.07 2.82 -20.11
N ALA A 43 13.63 3.31 -18.95
CA ALA A 43 12.88 4.57 -18.83
C ALA A 43 13.76 5.75 -18.40
N GLY A 44 14.98 5.50 -17.93
CA GLY A 44 15.93 6.53 -17.47
C GLY A 44 15.57 7.17 -16.12
N ILE A 45 14.59 6.61 -15.39
CA ILE A 45 14.18 7.13 -14.09
C ILE A 45 15.12 6.61 -13.01
N LYS A 46 15.69 7.53 -12.23
CA LYS A 46 16.61 7.19 -11.15
C LYS A 46 15.94 6.31 -10.08
N PRO A 47 16.63 5.29 -9.53
CA PRO A 47 16.08 4.42 -8.49
C PRO A 47 15.57 5.17 -7.24
N GLU A 48 16.17 6.30 -6.87
CA GLU A 48 15.75 7.15 -5.75
C GLU A 48 14.44 7.94 -6.01
N ASN A 49 14.06 8.08 -7.29
CA ASN A 49 12.88 8.80 -7.75
C ASN A 49 11.70 7.87 -8.08
N LEU A 50 11.90 6.55 -8.00
CA LEU A 50 10.84 5.56 -8.16
C LEU A 50 10.22 5.20 -6.81
N ARG A 51 8.89 5.26 -6.71
CA ARG A 51 8.08 4.66 -5.65
C ARG A 51 7.37 3.43 -6.22
N LEU A 52 7.61 2.25 -5.65
CA LEU A 52 7.04 0.99 -6.12
C LEU A 52 6.25 0.32 -5.01
N SER A 53 4.96 0.04 -5.19
CA SER A 53 4.12 -0.53 -4.13
C SER A 53 3.26 -1.70 -4.59
N ALA A 54 2.83 -2.51 -3.62
CA ALA A 54 1.89 -3.58 -3.82
C ALA A 54 0.51 -3.19 -3.28
N THR A 55 -0.57 -3.53 -3.99
CA THR A 55 -1.93 -3.46 -3.44
C THR A 55 -2.15 -4.46 -2.30
N HIS A 56 -1.24 -5.42 -2.17
CA HIS A 56 -1.17 -6.47 -1.16
C HIS A 56 -2.22 -7.57 -1.31
N THR A 57 -2.75 -7.80 -2.51
CA THR A 57 -3.79 -8.83 -2.74
C THR A 57 -3.32 -10.22 -2.31
N HIS A 58 -4.15 -10.92 -1.53
CA HIS A 58 -3.93 -12.32 -1.14
C HIS A 58 -4.51 -13.33 -2.14
N SER A 59 -5.01 -12.84 -3.27
CA SER A 59 -5.53 -13.67 -4.38
C SER A 59 -4.68 -13.51 -5.65
N GLY A 60 -3.39 -13.22 -5.47
CA GLY A 60 -2.36 -13.16 -6.51
C GLY A 60 -1.53 -14.44 -6.62
N PRO A 61 -0.54 -14.47 -7.54
CA PRO A 61 0.44 -15.55 -7.58
C PRO A 61 1.22 -15.57 -6.27
N VAL A 62 1.62 -16.75 -5.84
CA VAL A 62 2.48 -16.87 -4.65
C VAL A 62 3.83 -16.18 -4.90
N ASN A 63 4.45 -15.67 -3.84
CA ASN A 63 5.77 -15.04 -3.95
C ASN A 63 6.84 -16.08 -4.34
N ARG A 64 7.94 -15.59 -4.94
CA ARG A 64 9.15 -16.40 -5.14
C ARG A 64 9.64 -16.98 -3.80
N GLY A 65 10.25 -18.16 -3.86
CA GLY A 65 10.79 -18.83 -2.67
C GLY A 65 9.74 -19.42 -1.73
N SER A 66 8.48 -19.53 -2.16
CA SER A 66 7.47 -20.33 -1.46
C SER A 66 7.89 -21.80 -1.40
N TRP A 67 7.56 -22.49 -0.30
CA TRP A 67 7.84 -23.92 -0.07
C TRP A 67 6.83 -24.85 -0.77
N LEU A 68 6.11 -24.37 -1.78
CA LEU A 68 5.17 -25.22 -2.52
C LEU A 68 5.94 -26.23 -3.37
N ASP A 69 5.52 -27.49 -3.30
CA ASP A 69 6.18 -28.59 -4.01
C ASP A 69 5.77 -28.67 -5.49
N GLU A 70 4.56 -28.19 -5.84
CA GLU A 70 3.98 -28.23 -7.19
C GLU A 70 3.51 -26.83 -7.62
N GLY A 71 3.64 -26.51 -8.91
CA GLY A 71 3.13 -25.28 -9.52
C GLY A 71 4.08 -24.08 -9.47
N MET A 72 5.24 -24.21 -8.81
CA MET A 72 6.26 -23.15 -8.73
C MET A 72 6.90 -22.84 -10.08
N GLU A 73 6.90 -23.79 -11.02
CA GLU A 73 7.34 -23.61 -12.40
C GLU A 73 6.50 -22.58 -13.17
N MET A 74 5.24 -22.38 -12.77
CA MET A 74 4.35 -21.35 -13.33
C MET A 74 4.58 -19.97 -12.69
N VAL A 75 5.16 -19.93 -11.48
CA VAL A 75 5.34 -18.71 -10.69
C VAL A 75 6.55 -17.92 -11.18
N GLY A 76 7.67 -18.60 -11.44
CA GLY A 76 8.92 -17.97 -11.92
C GLY A 76 8.70 -17.04 -13.12
N PRO A 77 8.12 -17.53 -14.24
CA PRO A 77 7.90 -16.70 -15.43
C PRO A 77 7.02 -15.47 -15.20
N TYR A 78 6.06 -15.53 -14.27
CA TYR A 78 5.25 -14.37 -13.92
C TYR A 78 6.12 -13.27 -13.32
N TRP A 79 6.90 -13.60 -12.28
CA TRP A 79 7.76 -12.65 -11.60
C TRP A 79 8.93 -12.20 -12.49
N ASP A 80 9.47 -13.07 -13.34
CA ASP A 80 10.56 -12.74 -14.28
C ASP A 80 10.10 -11.70 -15.31
N SER A 81 8.79 -11.63 -15.58
CA SER A 81 8.20 -10.66 -16.50
C SER A 81 7.91 -9.30 -15.87
N LEU A 82 7.91 -9.17 -14.54
CA LEU A 82 7.52 -7.91 -13.88
C LEU A 82 8.48 -6.74 -14.17
N PRO A 83 9.82 -6.89 -14.10
CA PRO A 83 10.74 -5.77 -14.37
C PRO A 83 10.50 -5.11 -15.73
N SER A 84 10.45 -5.90 -16.81
CA SER A 84 10.26 -5.37 -18.16
C SER A 84 8.88 -4.75 -18.35
N ARG A 85 7.81 -5.40 -17.84
CA ARG A 85 6.45 -4.86 -17.91
C ARG A 85 6.29 -3.53 -17.18
N VAL A 86 6.91 -3.39 -16.01
CA VAL A 86 6.88 -2.13 -15.24
C VAL A 86 7.65 -1.04 -15.97
N ALA A 87 8.83 -1.36 -16.51
CA ALA A 87 9.64 -0.42 -17.26
C ALA A 87 8.94 0.05 -18.55
N GLU A 88 8.29 -0.85 -19.28
CA GLU A 88 7.47 -0.52 -20.45
C GLU A 88 6.28 0.37 -20.10
N ALA A 89 5.57 0.07 -19.00
CA ALA A 89 4.44 0.87 -18.52
C ALA A 89 4.89 2.29 -18.16
N LEU A 90 6.02 2.43 -17.45
CA LEU A 90 6.59 3.73 -17.10
C LEU A 90 7.08 4.51 -18.31
N ASN A 91 7.78 3.86 -19.24
CA ASN A 91 8.22 4.51 -20.48
C ASN A 91 7.02 5.00 -21.29
N THR A 92 5.94 4.21 -21.36
CA THR A 92 4.68 4.63 -21.99
C THR A 92 4.07 5.85 -21.29
N ALA A 93 4.01 5.85 -19.95
CA ALA A 93 3.51 6.99 -19.17
C ALA A 93 4.36 8.26 -19.40
N ARG A 94 5.68 8.11 -19.49
CA ARG A 94 6.62 9.20 -19.78
C ARG A 94 6.38 9.82 -21.15
N TRP A 95 6.22 9.01 -22.19
CA TRP A 95 5.92 9.51 -23.54
C TRP A 95 4.51 10.12 -23.69
N ALA A 96 3.59 9.77 -22.79
CA ALA A 96 2.25 10.33 -22.72
C ALA A 96 2.14 11.57 -21.81
N ALA A 97 3.26 12.03 -21.24
CA ALA A 97 3.28 13.17 -20.33
C ALA A 97 2.74 14.43 -21.01
N LYS A 98 1.95 15.20 -20.26
CA LYS A 98 1.32 16.45 -20.71
C LYS A 98 1.16 17.41 -19.52
N PRO A 99 1.08 18.73 -19.76
CA PRO A 99 0.82 19.72 -18.72
C PRO A 99 -0.41 19.37 -17.89
N ALA A 100 -0.30 19.51 -16.57
CA ALA A 100 -1.32 19.07 -15.64
C ALA A 100 -1.37 19.93 -14.37
N HIS A 101 -2.51 19.88 -13.69
CA HIS A 101 -2.71 20.48 -12.37
C HIS A 101 -3.02 19.40 -11.33
N VAL A 102 -2.58 19.64 -10.10
CA VAL A 102 -2.70 18.71 -8.98
C VAL A 102 -3.67 19.26 -7.95
N GLY A 103 -4.69 18.47 -7.64
CA GLY A 103 -5.66 18.75 -6.59
C GLY A 103 -5.67 17.65 -5.54
N ILE A 104 -6.27 17.93 -4.39
CA ILE A 104 -6.35 16.99 -3.27
C ILE A 104 -7.75 16.97 -2.69
N GLY A 105 -8.13 15.82 -2.15
CA GLY A 105 -9.39 15.67 -1.43
C GLY A 105 -9.29 14.58 -0.37
N ARG A 106 -10.20 14.65 0.58
CA ARG A 106 -10.29 13.73 1.71
C ARG A 106 -11.74 13.38 1.97
N GLY A 107 -11.98 12.12 2.30
CA GLY A 107 -13.26 11.66 2.80
C GLY A 107 -13.09 10.44 3.70
N THR A 108 -14.12 9.62 3.79
CA THR A 108 -14.16 8.52 4.76
C THR A 108 -14.89 7.32 4.21
N SER A 109 -14.36 6.13 4.47
CA SER A 109 -15.01 4.86 4.15
C SER A 109 -14.92 3.90 5.33
N SER A 110 -16.00 3.16 5.57
CA SER A 110 -16.10 2.19 6.66
C SER A 110 -16.11 0.76 6.13
N ILE A 111 -15.29 0.46 5.10
CA ILE A 111 -15.14 -0.92 4.63
C ILE A 111 -14.10 -1.69 5.45
N ASN A 112 -13.28 -1.00 6.26
CA ASN A 112 -12.23 -1.58 7.09
C ASN A 112 -12.59 -1.61 8.59
N ILE A 113 -11.81 -2.40 9.32
CA ILE A 113 -11.94 -2.66 10.76
C ILE A 113 -10.59 -3.12 11.31
N ASN A 114 -10.32 -2.87 12.59
CA ASN A 114 -9.21 -3.51 13.28
C ASN A 114 -9.38 -5.04 13.29
N ARG A 115 -8.27 -5.77 13.15
CA ARG A 115 -8.27 -7.23 12.98
C ARG A 115 -7.68 -8.02 14.14
N ARG A 116 -7.51 -7.40 15.31
CA ARG A 116 -6.92 -8.01 16.52
C ARG A 116 -7.96 -8.22 17.65
N PRO A 117 -8.99 -9.07 17.49
CA PRO A 117 -9.82 -9.49 18.63
C PRO A 117 -9.09 -10.48 19.54
N ALA A 118 -9.58 -10.58 20.78
CA ALA A 118 -9.14 -11.56 21.77
C ALA A 118 -10.26 -12.56 22.10
N LEU A 119 -9.89 -13.81 22.37
CA LEU A 119 -10.75 -14.78 23.06
C LEU A 119 -10.92 -14.37 24.54
N PRO A 120 -11.89 -14.96 25.29
CA PRO A 120 -12.07 -14.65 26.72
C PRO A 120 -10.84 -14.90 27.60
N ASP A 121 -9.89 -15.74 27.15
CA ASP A 121 -8.63 -16.02 27.83
C ASP A 121 -7.49 -15.05 27.46
N GLY A 122 -7.77 -14.05 26.62
CA GLY A 122 -6.79 -13.07 26.14
C GLY A 122 -6.06 -13.47 24.85
N THR A 123 -6.27 -14.69 24.33
CA THR A 123 -5.57 -15.14 23.12
C THR A 123 -6.02 -14.35 21.89
N LEU A 124 -5.09 -13.62 21.27
CA LEU A 124 -5.34 -12.89 20.03
C LEU A 124 -5.41 -13.81 18.81
N PHE A 125 -6.32 -13.49 17.88
CA PHE A 125 -6.41 -14.11 16.56
C PHE A 125 -6.75 -13.07 15.49
N THR A 126 -6.47 -13.36 14.23
CA THR A 126 -6.86 -12.46 13.12
C THR A 126 -8.36 -12.56 12.88
N GLY A 127 -9.09 -11.49 13.18
CA GLY A 127 -10.55 -11.48 13.13
C GLY A 127 -11.15 -10.09 12.99
N ARG A 128 -12.30 -9.84 13.60
CA ARG A 128 -12.98 -8.54 13.58
C ARG A 128 -13.00 -7.94 14.98
N ASN A 129 -12.39 -6.78 15.15
CA ASN A 129 -12.41 -6.01 16.40
C ASN A 129 -13.02 -4.62 16.12
N TRP A 130 -14.29 -4.44 16.48
CA TRP A 130 -15.04 -3.20 16.19
C TRP A 130 -14.60 -2.01 17.06
N ASP A 131 -14.00 -2.30 18.21
CA ASP A 131 -13.55 -1.30 19.18
C ASP A 131 -12.07 -0.91 18.98
N GLY A 132 -11.34 -1.65 18.14
CA GLY A 132 -9.95 -1.38 17.84
C GLY A 132 -9.75 -0.17 16.92
N PHE A 133 -8.58 0.46 17.02
CA PHE A 133 -8.21 1.61 16.21
C PHE A 133 -8.21 1.28 14.72
N VAL A 134 -8.69 2.21 13.89
CA VAL A 134 -8.75 2.08 12.43
C VAL A 134 -8.67 3.45 11.75
N ASP A 135 -7.79 3.59 10.76
CA ASP A 135 -7.77 4.74 9.86
C ASP A 135 -8.85 4.57 8.78
N ARG A 136 -9.89 5.41 8.82
CA ARG A 136 -11.00 5.39 7.83
C ARG A 136 -10.84 6.42 6.72
N GLU A 137 -9.75 7.18 6.73
CA GLU A 137 -9.53 8.25 5.76
C GLU A 137 -9.39 7.70 4.34
N VAL A 138 -10.14 8.28 3.42
CA VAL A 138 -9.95 8.12 1.97
C VAL A 138 -9.17 9.33 1.48
N GLY A 139 -7.90 9.15 1.12
CA GLY A 139 -7.05 10.20 0.58
C GLY A 139 -7.04 10.19 -0.93
N ILE A 140 -7.25 11.34 -1.56
CA ILE A 140 -7.26 11.51 -3.02
C ILE A 140 -6.22 12.55 -3.44
N VAL A 141 -5.41 12.20 -4.44
CA VAL A 141 -4.69 13.18 -5.27
C VAL A 141 -5.27 13.10 -6.68
N ALA A 142 -5.76 14.22 -7.18
CA ALA A 142 -6.32 14.37 -8.52
C ALA A 142 -5.28 14.99 -9.44
N ILE A 143 -5.08 14.41 -10.62
CA ILE A 143 -4.24 14.97 -11.68
C ILE A 143 -5.14 15.19 -12.90
N ASN A 144 -5.33 16.45 -13.27
CA ASN A 144 -6.11 16.87 -14.45
C ASN A 144 -5.17 17.51 -15.47
N ASP A 145 -5.51 17.45 -16.75
CA ASP A 145 -4.86 18.33 -17.73
C ASP A 145 -5.33 19.80 -17.55
N THR A 146 -4.73 20.70 -18.31
CA THR A 146 -4.95 22.16 -18.21
C THR A 146 -6.37 22.60 -18.60
N ILE A 147 -7.18 21.73 -19.21
CA ILE A 147 -8.59 22.01 -19.51
C ILE A 147 -9.55 21.32 -18.52
N GLY A 148 -9.01 20.65 -17.49
CA GLY A 148 -9.78 20.01 -16.43
C GLY A 148 -10.11 18.53 -16.66
N SER A 149 -9.62 17.91 -17.74
CA SER A 149 -9.90 16.49 -18.00
C SER A 149 -9.04 15.58 -17.10
N PRO A 150 -9.63 14.55 -16.46
CA PRO A 150 -8.88 13.62 -15.62
C PRO A 150 -7.78 12.85 -16.36
N ILE A 151 -6.55 12.91 -15.83
CA ILE A 151 -5.41 12.08 -16.27
C ILE A 151 -5.28 10.89 -15.34
N ALA A 152 -5.16 11.16 -14.04
CA ALA A 152 -4.95 10.14 -13.03
C ALA A 152 -5.59 10.51 -11.68
N THR A 153 -5.82 9.47 -10.87
CA THR A 153 -6.25 9.58 -9.48
C THR A 153 -5.38 8.67 -8.62
N LEU A 154 -4.76 9.22 -7.57
CA LEU A 154 -4.12 8.42 -6.52
C LEU A 154 -5.14 8.24 -5.40
N LEU A 155 -5.57 7.00 -5.16
CA LEU A 155 -6.45 6.63 -4.06
C LEU A 155 -5.63 5.97 -2.95
N ASN A 156 -5.65 6.54 -1.74
CA ASN A 156 -5.04 5.94 -0.55
C ASN A 156 -6.11 5.50 0.45
N TYR A 157 -5.98 4.26 0.93
CA TYR A 157 -6.86 3.71 1.95
C TYR A 157 -6.18 2.56 2.72
N ALA A 158 -6.46 2.46 4.02
CA ALA A 158 -5.79 1.51 4.92
C ALA A 158 -6.65 0.26 5.18
N CYS A 159 -6.61 -0.74 4.29
CA CYS A 159 -7.36 -1.98 4.51
C CYS A 159 -6.70 -3.20 3.86
N HIS A 160 -6.42 -4.25 4.62
CA HIS A 160 -5.88 -5.49 4.05
C HIS A 160 -6.85 -6.09 3.00
N PRO A 161 -6.38 -6.48 1.80
CA PRO A 161 -7.22 -7.08 0.77
C PRO A 161 -7.36 -8.60 0.97
N THR A 162 -8.12 -8.99 1.99
CA THR A 162 -8.35 -10.39 2.40
C THR A 162 -9.82 -10.79 2.38
N ILE A 163 -10.66 -10.14 1.57
CA ILE A 163 -12.08 -10.49 1.47
C ILE A 163 -12.25 -11.93 0.97
N LEU A 164 -11.46 -12.32 -0.03
CA LEU A 164 -11.57 -13.62 -0.67
C LEU A 164 -11.02 -14.77 0.20
N GLY A 165 -10.01 -14.52 1.02
CA GLY A 165 -9.50 -15.51 1.97
C GLY A 165 -9.11 -16.87 1.35
N PRO A 166 -8.99 -17.92 2.18
CA PRO A 166 -8.40 -19.20 1.77
C PRO A 166 -9.32 -20.10 0.93
N ALA A 167 -10.63 -19.83 0.90
CA ALA A 167 -11.59 -20.63 0.12
C ALA A 167 -11.54 -20.29 -1.38
N ASN A 168 -11.10 -19.08 -1.72
CA ASN A 168 -11.00 -18.63 -3.10
C ASN A 168 -9.95 -19.42 -3.90
N ARG A 169 -10.20 -19.60 -5.20
CA ARG A 169 -9.29 -20.22 -6.18
C ARG A 169 -9.08 -19.36 -7.43
N LEU A 170 -9.67 -18.17 -7.47
CA LEU A 170 -9.60 -17.24 -8.60
C LEU A 170 -8.51 -16.21 -8.38
N LEU A 171 -7.80 -15.85 -9.45
CA LEU A 171 -6.94 -14.67 -9.45
C LEU A 171 -7.79 -13.41 -9.36
N SER A 172 -7.47 -12.54 -8.40
CA SER A 172 -8.24 -11.33 -8.14
C SER A 172 -7.43 -10.26 -7.43
N PRO A 173 -7.48 -8.98 -7.87
CA PRO A 173 -6.87 -7.87 -7.15
C PRO A 173 -7.70 -7.44 -5.93
N ASP A 174 -8.66 -8.28 -5.50
CA ASP A 174 -9.59 -8.06 -4.38
C ASP A 174 -10.35 -6.72 -4.49
N TYR A 175 -10.75 -6.10 -3.37
CA TYR A 175 -11.44 -4.81 -3.38
C TYR A 175 -10.64 -3.67 -4.04
N PRO A 176 -9.29 -3.58 -3.94
CA PRO A 176 -8.53 -2.51 -4.60
C PRO A 176 -8.79 -2.42 -6.10
N GLY A 177 -8.82 -3.57 -6.79
CA GLY A 177 -9.10 -3.56 -8.24
C GLY A 177 -10.51 -3.08 -8.58
N THR A 178 -11.52 -3.43 -7.76
CA THR A 178 -12.87 -2.92 -7.99
C THR A 178 -12.97 -1.43 -7.65
N ALA A 179 -12.32 -0.97 -6.58
CA ALA A 179 -12.30 0.44 -6.21
C ALA A 179 -11.70 1.30 -7.33
N ARG A 180 -10.53 0.90 -7.87
CA ARG A 180 -9.91 1.58 -9.02
C ARG A 180 -10.84 1.62 -10.22
N ARG A 181 -11.41 0.47 -10.61
CA ARG A 181 -12.32 0.38 -11.75
C ARG A 181 -13.53 1.30 -11.62
N VAL A 182 -14.10 1.41 -10.42
CA VAL A 182 -15.25 2.29 -10.17
C VAL A 182 -14.85 3.76 -10.31
N VAL A 183 -13.70 4.18 -9.78
CA VAL A 183 -13.19 5.54 -9.99
C VAL A 183 -13.00 5.83 -11.49
N GLU A 184 -12.32 4.94 -12.21
CA GLU A 184 -12.08 5.07 -13.65
C GLU A 184 -13.39 5.18 -14.46
N GLN A 185 -14.44 4.47 -14.05
CA GLN A 185 -15.76 4.51 -14.72
C GLN A 185 -16.52 5.82 -14.51
N HIS A 186 -16.41 6.42 -13.31
CA HIS A 186 -17.21 7.59 -12.94
C HIS A 186 -16.47 8.91 -13.17
N VAL A 187 -15.14 8.88 -13.15
CA VAL A 187 -14.29 10.07 -13.27
C VAL A 187 -13.57 10.09 -14.63
N GLY A 188 -13.09 8.95 -15.11
CA GLY A 188 -12.10 8.87 -16.18
C GLY A 188 -10.66 8.94 -15.67
N GLY A 189 -9.70 8.90 -16.58
CA GLY A 189 -8.28 8.72 -16.25
C GLY A 189 -7.98 7.34 -15.65
N LEU A 190 -6.73 7.10 -15.26
CA LEU A 190 -6.31 5.87 -14.55
C LEU A 190 -6.34 6.08 -13.03
N CYS A 191 -6.71 5.05 -12.28
CA CYS A 191 -6.66 5.09 -10.81
C CYS A 191 -5.51 4.22 -10.29
N LEU A 192 -4.64 4.78 -9.45
CA LEU A 192 -3.67 4.05 -8.64
C LEU A 192 -4.25 3.79 -7.25
N PHE A 193 -3.82 2.72 -6.59
CA PHE A 193 -4.30 2.35 -5.26
C PHE A 193 -3.10 2.18 -4.31
N LEU A 194 -2.86 3.21 -3.52
CA LEU A 194 -1.78 3.26 -2.55
C LEU A 194 -2.27 2.64 -1.24
N GLN A 195 -1.79 1.44 -0.95
CA GLN A 195 -2.18 0.73 0.26
C GLN A 195 -1.63 1.43 1.51
N GLY A 196 -2.55 1.86 2.39
CA GLY A 196 -2.24 2.56 3.64
C GLY A 196 -1.60 1.69 4.72
N ALA A 197 -1.57 2.17 5.97
CA ALA A 197 -1.10 1.41 7.12
C ALA A 197 -2.15 0.37 7.56
N ALA A 198 -2.08 -0.84 7.01
CA ALA A 198 -3.10 -1.88 7.17
C ALA A 198 -2.60 -3.16 7.86
N GLY A 199 -1.51 -3.08 8.63
CA GLY A 199 -0.92 -4.22 9.34
C GLY A 199 -1.89 -4.86 10.34
N ASN A 200 -2.64 -4.03 11.07
CA ASN A 200 -3.67 -4.42 12.03
C ASN A 200 -5.10 -4.13 11.56
N CYS A 201 -5.32 -3.75 10.30
CA CYS A 201 -6.64 -3.40 9.76
C CYS A 201 -6.99 -4.24 8.54
N GLY A 202 -8.15 -4.89 8.57
CA GLY A 202 -8.69 -5.69 7.47
C GLY A 202 -10.09 -5.25 7.05
N PRO A 203 -10.75 -5.97 6.13
CA PRO A 203 -12.09 -5.61 5.69
C PRO A 203 -13.14 -6.07 6.70
N THR A 204 -14.20 -5.28 6.85
CA THR A 204 -15.39 -5.61 7.66
C THR A 204 -16.01 -6.96 7.29
N HIS A 205 -15.76 -7.45 6.07
CA HIS A 205 -16.15 -8.77 5.58
C HIS A 205 -14.94 -9.52 4.99
N GLY A 206 -13.97 -9.85 5.84
CA GLY A 206 -12.82 -10.69 5.48
C GLY A 206 -13.13 -12.19 5.44
N PHE A 207 -12.33 -12.92 4.67
CA PHE A 207 -12.26 -14.39 4.59
C PHE A 207 -13.55 -15.10 4.15
N ILE A 208 -14.37 -14.44 3.32
CA ILE A 208 -15.68 -14.95 2.90
C ILE A 208 -15.59 -15.83 1.63
N GLY A 209 -14.61 -15.62 0.76
CA GLY A 209 -14.50 -16.40 -0.50
C GLY A 209 -15.40 -15.92 -1.63
N GLU A 210 -16.30 -14.96 -1.36
CA GLU A 210 -17.28 -14.48 -2.32
C GLU A 210 -16.79 -13.24 -3.06
N VAL A 211 -16.62 -13.37 -4.38
CA VAL A 211 -16.21 -12.26 -5.27
C VAL A 211 -17.18 -11.08 -5.22
N GLU A 212 -18.47 -11.33 -5.02
CA GLU A 212 -19.48 -10.26 -4.92
C GLU A 212 -19.28 -9.39 -3.67
N VAL A 213 -18.73 -9.93 -2.57
CA VAL A 213 -18.38 -9.13 -1.39
C VAL A 213 -17.20 -8.23 -1.69
N ALA A 214 -16.17 -8.74 -2.40
CA ALA A 214 -15.02 -7.95 -2.82
C ALA A 214 -15.43 -6.82 -3.76
N LYS A 215 -16.31 -7.12 -4.72
CA LYS A 215 -16.91 -6.12 -5.60
C LYS A 215 -17.69 -5.08 -4.81
N ARG A 216 -18.61 -5.50 -3.92
CA ARG A 216 -19.45 -4.58 -3.14
C ARG A 216 -18.62 -3.63 -2.27
N LEU A 217 -17.64 -4.14 -1.52
CA LEU A 217 -16.78 -3.29 -0.68
C LEU A 217 -15.87 -2.40 -1.52
N GLY A 218 -15.32 -2.92 -2.61
CA GLY A 218 -14.56 -2.12 -3.57
C GLY A 218 -15.39 -1.02 -4.22
N THR A 219 -16.65 -1.29 -4.58
CA THR A 219 -17.59 -0.29 -5.11
C THR A 219 -17.91 0.78 -4.09
N ARG A 220 -18.13 0.43 -2.81
CA ARG A 220 -18.35 1.43 -1.76
C ARG A 220 -17.17 2.39 -1.64
N LEU A 221 -15.95 1.86 -1.59
CA LEU A 221 -14.74 2.69 -1.55
C LEU A 221 -14.56 3.50 -2.83
N GLY A 222 -14.75 2.89 -3.99
CA GLY A 222 -14.60 3.54 -5.30
C GLY A 222 -15.63 4.64 -5.53
N LEU A 223 -16.86 4.50 -5.05
CA LEU A 223 -17.89 5.54 -5.14
C LEU A 223 -17.56 6.73 -4.22
N GLU A 224 -17.08 6.49 -3.00
CA GLU A 224 -16.62 7.58 -2.14
C GLU A 224 -15.41 8.29 -2.75
N ALA A 225 -14.44 7.53 -3.26
CA ALA A 225 -13.29 8.08 -3.96
C ALA A 225 -13.70 8.90 -5.19
N ALA A 226 -14.65 8.41 -5.99
CA ALA A 226 -15.18 9.12 -7.15
C ALA A 226 -15.92 10.40 -6.75
N ARG A 227 -16.75 10.36 -5.69
CA ARG A 227 -17.43 11.54 -5.15
C ARG A 227 -16.42 12.63 -4.79
N ILE A 228 -15.45 12.30 -3.92
CA ILE A 228 -14.39 13.23 -3.52
C ILE A 228 -13.68 13.77 -4.78
N ARG A 229 -13.32 12.87 -5.71
CA ARG A 229 -12.57 13.21 -6.90
C ARG A 229 -13.30 14.15 -7.88
N LEU A 230 -14.63 14.11 -7.92
CA LEU A 230 -15.47 15.01 -8.71
C LEU A 230 -15.64 16.39 -8.07
N GLU A 231 -15.41 16.51 -6.76
CA GLU A 231 -15.48 17.77 -6.01
C GLU A 231 -14.16 18.58 -6.06
N ILE A 232 -13.07 17.98 -6.57
CA ILE A 232 -11.75 18.62 -6.60
C ILE A 232 -11.61 19.51 -7.83
N ASP A 233 -11.49 20.83 -7.61
CA ASP A 233 -10.92 21.76 -8.56
C ASP A 233 -9.42 21.95 -8.24
N PRO A 234 -8.49 21.52 -9.11
CA PRO A 234 -7.06 21.69 -8.87
C PRO A 234 -6.58 23.12 -9.14
N VAL A 235 -7.40 23.98 -9.74
CA VAL A 235 -7.08 25.38 -9.99
C VAL A 235 -7.87 26.23 -8.99
N PRO A 236 -7.20 27.02 -8.12
CA PRO A 236 -7.91 27.95 -7.24
C PRO A 236 -8.73 28.97 -8.06
N ARG A 237 -10.02 29.10 -7.75
CA ARG A 237 -10.91 30.07 -8.39
C ARG A 237 -11.77 30.80 -7.39
N LYS A 238 -12.17 32.02 -7.76
CA LYS A 238 -13.09 32.87 -7.02
C LYS A 238 -14.30 33.20 -7.89
N GLU A 239 -15.46 32.87 -7.35
CA GLU A 239 -16.74 33.16 -7.99
C GLU A 239 -16.99 34.68 -8.05
N ARG A 240 -17.43 35.16 -9.20
CA ARG A 240 -17.86 36.54 -9.45
C ARG A 240 -19.24 36.55 -10.09
N LEU A 241 -20.16 37.29 -9.47
CA LEU A 241 -21.45 37.62 -10.09
C LEU A 241 -21.22 38.54 -11.29
N VAL A 242 -21.58 38.07 -12.48
CA VAL A 242 -21.47 38.82 -13.75
C VAL A 242 -22.66 39.74 -13.90
N GLU A 243 -23.86 39.17 -13.81
CA GLU A 243 -25.12 39.89 -13.97
C GLU A 243 -26.27 39.15 -13.30
N VAL A 244 -27.38 39.86 -13.12
CA VAL A 244 -28.66 39.27 -12.71
C VAL A 244 -29.62 39.36 -13.88
N VAL A 245 -29.99 38.22 -14.45
CA VAL A 245 -30.86 38.13 -15.62
C VAL A 245 -32.32 38.03 -15.15
N PRO A 246 -33.21 38.95 -15.54
CA PRO A 246 -34.64 38.83 -15.25
C PRO A 246 -35.25 37.62 -15.94
N SER A 247 -35.92 36.76 -15.17
CA SER A 247 -36.67 35.59 -15.68
C SER A 247 -37.90 35.35 -14.80
N GLY A 248 -38.48 34.15 -14.80
CA GLY A 248 -39.56 33.77 -13.87
C GLY A 248 -39.16 33.92 -12.38
N ALA A 249 -37.85 33.91 -12.12
CA ALA A 249 -37.19 34.47 -10.94
C ALA A 249 -35.91 35.19 -11.41
N ASP A 250 -35.36 36.10 -10.61
CA ASP A 250 -34.07 36.74 -10.92
C ASP A 250 -32.94 35.70 -10.84
N LEU A 251 -32.18 35.54 -11.93
CA LEU A 251 -31.10 34.55 -12.05
C LEU A 251 -29.74 35.24 -11.94
N GLY A 252 -28.98 34.94 -10.88
CA GLY A 252 -27.57 35.34 -10.80
C GLY A 252 -26.73 34.48 -11.74
N MET A 253 -26.02 35.14 -12.67
CA MET A 253 -25.08 34.51 -13.59
C MET A 253 -23.67 34.71 -13.05
N TYR A 254 -22.94 33.63 -12.85
CA TYR A 254 -21.61 33.66 -12.23
C TYR A 254 -20.54 33.16 -13.19
N GLU A 255 -19.34 33.70 -13.02
CA GLU A 255 -18.10 33.22 -13.65
C GLU A 255 -17.06 32.98 -12.56
N ASP A 256 -16.14 32.07 -12.82
CA ASP A 256 -15.04 31.76 -11.92
C ASP A 256 -13.73 32.36 -12.44
N ASP A 257 -13.22 33.38 -11.75
CA ASP A 257 -11.94 33.99 -12.05
C ASP A 257 -10.80 33.21 -11.35
N PRO A 258 -9.58 33.11 -11.92
CA PRO A 258 -8.44 32.52 -11.22
C PRO A 258 -8.12 33.24 -9.89
N ASP A 259 -7.88 32.49 -8.81
CA ASP A 259 -7.59 33.02 -7.46
C ASP A 259 -6.28 32.47 -6.89
N GLY A 260 -5.20 32.67 -7.66
CA GLY A 260 -3.85 32.19 -7.35
C GLY A 260 -3.32 31.19 -8.38
N GLU A 261 -2.10 30.73 -8.15
CA GLU A 261 -1.43 29.78 -9.02
C GLU A 261 -1.59 28.34 -8.49
N PRO A 262 -1.77 27.35 -9.37
CA PRO A 262 -1.68 25.94 -8.99
C PRO A 262 -0.32 25.62 -8.36
N ASP A 263 -0.31 24.76 -7.33
CA ASP A 263 0.94 24.24 -6.77
C ASP A 263 1.42 23.04 -7.60
N ASP A 264 2.48 23.24 -8.36
CA ASP A 264 3.14 22.25 -9.22
C ASP A 264 4.47 21.73 -8.64
N THR A 265 4.78 22.08 -7.40
CA THR A 265 6.05 21.73 -6.76
C THR A 265 6.28 20.23 -6.71
N LEU A 266 7.41 19.75 -7.25
CA LEU A 266 7.90 18.39 -7.04
C LEU A 266 9.12 18.37 -6.12
N ARG A 267 9.11 17.47 -5.13
CA ARG A 267 10.27 17.20 -4.27
C ARG A 267 10.32 15.74 -3.88
N VAL A 268 11.51 15.25 -3.57
CA VAL A 268 11.72 13.91 -3.04
C VAL A 268 12.78 13.92 -1.96
N VAL A 269 12.51 13.19 -0.88
CA VAL A 269 13.44 12.95 0.23
C VAL A 269 13.56 11.45 0.38
N ASN A 270 14.80 10.94 0.31
CA ASN A 270 15.12 9.56 0.63
C ASN A 270 16.01 9.55 1.88
N THR A 271 15.61 8.80 2.89
CA THR A 271 16.40 8.61 4.11
C THR A 271 16.37 7.15 4.54
N THR A 272 17.20 6.79 5.51
CA THR A 272 17.23 5.46 6.12
C THR A 272 17.19 5.60 7.62
N VAL A 273 16.41 4.76 8.28
CA VAL A 273 16.40 4.61 9.73
C VAL A 273 16.92 3.24 10.12
N LYS A 274 17.67 3.17 11.24
CA LYS A 274 18.09 1.91 11.86
C LYS A 274 17.07 1.52 12.91
N LEU A 275 16.48 0.34 12.76
CA LEU A 275 15.40 -0.12 13.62
C LEU A 275 15.89 -1.17 14.62
N PRO A 276 15.46 -1.09 15.89
CA PRO A 276 15.71 -2.15 16.86
C PRO A 276 15.03 -3.45 16.41
N VAL A 277 15.72 -4.56 16.63
CA VAL A 277 15.28 -5.90 16.19
C VAL A 277 15.04 -6.80 17.39
N GLY A 278 14.14 -7.76 17.23
CA GLY A 278 13.83 -8.75 18.26
C GLY A 278 14.99 -9.73 18.52
N ASN A 279 14.87 -10.48 19.62
CA ASN A 279 15.81 -11.55 19.93
C ASN A 279 15.43 -12.82 19.16
N PHE A 280 16.33 -13.29 18.30
CA PHE A 280 16.16 -14.52 17.53
C PHE A 280 17.26 -15.53 17.87
N PRO A 281 16.98 -16.85 17.73
CA PRO A 281 18.03 -17.87 17.83
C PRO A 281 19.11 -17.66 16.77
N SER A 282 20.27 -18.30 16.95
CA SER A 282 21.30 -18.29 15.91
C SER A 282 20.76 -18.87 14.59
N ILE A 283 21.36 -18.50 13.46
CA ILE A 283 20.94 -19.02 12.14
C ILE A 283 20.98 -20.56 12.14
N GLU A 284 21.98 -21.16 12.77
CA GLU A 284 22.12 -22.62 12.87
C GLU A 284 20.97 -23.25 13.68
N GLU A 285 20.66 -22.72 14.87
CA GLU A 285 19.55 -23.20 15.69
C GLU A 285 18.19 -23.01 14.99
N ALA A 286 17.99 -21.87 14.33
CA ALA A 286 16.78 -21.57 13.58
C ALA A 286 16.61 -22.51 12.38
N GLN A 287 17.70 -22.81 11.67
CA GLN A 287 17.72 -23.73 10.54
C GLN A 287 17.40 -25.15 11.01
N ALA A 288 18.08 -25.63 12.07
CA ALA A 288 17.80 -26.94 12.65
C ALA A 288 16.35 -27.04 13.16
N GLY A 289 15.81 -25.97 13.73
CA GLY A 289 14.40 -25.89 14.11
C GLY A 289 13.45 -26.02 12.92
N PHE A 290 13.72 -25.27 11.86
CA PHE A 290 12.95 -25.32 10.62
C PHE A 290 12.99 -26.71 9.98
N ASP A 291 14.18 -27.32 9.86
CA ASP A 291 14.35 -28.64 9.25
C ASP A 291 13.53 -29.71 10.00
N ARG A 292 13.55 -29.71 11.34
CA ARG A 292 12.72 -30.62 12.17
C ARG A 292 11.22 -30.46 11.91
N VAL A 293 10.74 -29.23 11.78
CA VAL A 293 9.33 -28.95 11.53
C VAL A 293 8.93 -29.36 10.11
N VAL A 294 9.82 -29.16 9.13
CA VAL A 294 9.61 -29.61 7.74
C VAL A 294 9.60 -31.13 7.63
N GLU A 295 10.50 -31.83 8.34
CA GLU A 295 10.47 -33.30 8.44
C GLU A 295 9.13 -33.80 8.99
N THR A 296 8.64 -33.15 10.05
CA THR A 296 7.33 -33.45 10.64
C THR A 296 6.21 -33.22 9.62
N LEU A 297 6.19 -32.08 8.94
CA LEU A 297 5.22 -31.78 7.89
C LEU A 297 5.23 -32.84 6.78
N ASN A 298 6.41 -33.24 6.31
CA ASN A 298 6.55 -34.24 5.26
C ASN A 298 6.12 -35.64 5.71
N ALA A 299 6.32 -35.99 6.98
CA ALA A 299 5.76 -37.21 7.56
C ALA A 299 4.23 -37.12 7.66
N THR A 300 3.68 -36.02 8.19
CA THR A 300 2.23 -35.81 8.34
C THR A 300 1.51 -35.80 6.99
N ARG A 301 2.12 -35.27 5.92
CA ARG A 301 1.55 -35.30 4.55
C ARG A 301 1.31 -36.73 4.02
N LYS A 302 2.07 -37.73 4.48
CA LYS A 302 1.96 -39.11 3.99
C LYS A 302 0.81 -39.88 4.65
N THR A 303 0.51 -39.61 5.92
CA THR A 303 -0.37 -40.46 6.73
C THR A 303 -1.39 -39.71 7.58
N GLY A 304 -1.25 -38.40 7.71
CA GLY A 304 -2.10 -37.56 8.55
C GLY A 304 -3.41 -37.16 7.87
N SER A 305 -4.38 -36.77 8.68
CA SER A 305 -5.62 -36.14 8.25
C SER A 305 -5.38 -34.74 7.69
N GLU A 306 -6.35 -34.21 6.95
CA GLU A 306 -6.28 -32.84 6.41
C GLU A 306 -6.10 -31.78 7.52
N ALA A 307 -6.71 -31.99 8.69
CA ALA A 307 -6.58 -31.10 9.83
C ALA A 307 -5.15 -31.10 10.40
N GLU A 308 -4.54 -32.28 10.55
CA GLU A 308 -3.16 -32.42 11.02
C GLU A 308 -2.17 -31.82 10.01
N ILE A 309 -2.42 -32.01 8.71
CA ILE A 309 -1.60 -31.40 7.66
C ILE A 309 -1.69 -29.86 7.74
N LYS A 310 -2.89 -29.30 7.90
CA LYS A 310 -3.07 -27.83 8.05
C LYS A 310 -2.31 -27.28 9.25
N GLU A 311 -2.34 -27.98 10.38
CA GLU A 311 -1.61 -27.59 11.58
C GLU A 311 -0.08 -27.68 11.38
N ALA A 312 0.41 -28.76 10.76
CA ALA A 312 1.81 -28.91 10.42
C ALA A 312 2.31 -27.81 9.45
N VAL A 313 1.49 -27.44 8.45
CA VAL A 313 1.79 -26.33 7.53
C VAL A 313 1.86 -25.01 8.29
N LYS A 314 0.94 -24.75 9.22
CA LYS A 314 0.97 -23.55 10.08
C LYS A 314 2.28 -23.48 10.86
N ASN A 315 2.71 -24.59 11.45
CA ASN A 315 3.93 -24.66 12.23
C ASN A 315 5.19 -24.46 11.37
N ALA A 316 5.25 -25.09 10.20
CA ALA A 316 6.34 -24.89 9.23
C ALA A 316 6.45 -23.43 8.80
N LYS A 317 5.31 -22.80 8.48
CA LYS A 317 5.23 -21.36 8.15
C LYS A 317 5.72 -20.47 9.29
N ARG A 318 5.39 -20.78 10.53
CA ARG A 318 5.90 -20.03 11.68
C ARG A 318 7.40 -20.19 11.84
N SER A 319 7.90 -21.42 11.71
CA SER A 319 9.34 -21.69 11.80
C SER A 319 10.14 -21.04 10.66
N SER A 320 9.56 -20.91 9.45
CA SER A 320 10.22 -20.18 8.36
C SER A 320 10.36 -18.70 8.64
N PHE A 321 9.38 -18.08 9.34
CA PHE A 321 9.49 -16.69 9.77
C PHE A 321 10.61 -16.52 10.80
N VAL A 322 10.74 -17.44 11.77
CA VAL A 322 11.85 -17.43 12.74
C VAL A 322 13.20 -17.52 12.03
N LEU A 323 13.37 -18.46 11.09
CA LEU A 323 14.59 -18.59 10.30
C LEU A 323 14.87 -17.34 9.45
N GLY A 324 13.85 -16.80 8.79
CA GLY A 324 13.97 -15.58 7.99
C GLY A 324 14.33 -14.36 8.85
N ASN A 325 13.82 -14.26 10.07
CA ASN A 325 14.16 -13.18 11.00
C ASN A 325 15.57 -13.36 11.58
N ALA A 326 15.98 -14.56 11.95
CA ALA A 326 17.34 -14.85 12.38
C ALA A 326 18.37 -14.44 11.31
N LYS A 327 18.10 -14.75 10.03
CA LYS A 327 18.95 -14.33 8.91
C LYS A 327 18.97 -12.79 8.73
N ARG A 328 17.81 -12.14 8.80
CA ARG A 328 17.69 -10.68 8.59
C ARG A 328 18.29 -9.84 9.72
N THR A 329 18.41 -10.40 10.92
CA THR A 329 18.84 -9.69 12.13
C THR A 329 20.23 -10.09 12.62
N ALA A 330 20.89 -11.03 11.93
CA ALA A 330 22.21 -11.56 12.32
C ALA A 330 23.29 -10.48 12.43
N ASP A 331 23.22 -9.45 11.58
CA ASP A 331 24.18 -8.35 11.52
C ASP A 331 23.74 -7.13 12.37
N GLY A 332 22.71 -7.29 13.22
CA GLY A 332 22.19 -6.27 14.12
C GLY A 332 20.98 -5.51 13.57
N PRO A 333 20.83 -4.20 13.88
CA PRO A 333 19.67 -3.39 13.50
C PRO A 333 19.36 -3.39 12.00
N ILE A 334 18.08 -3.52 11.66
CA ILE A 334 17.63 -3.48 10.26
C ILE A 334 17.64 -2.03 9.77
N SER A 335 18.23 -1.81 8.59
CA SER A 335 18.09 -0.55 7.86
C SER A 335 16.78 -0.54 7.07
N MET A 336 15.94 0.45 7.32
CA MET A 336 14.70 0.65 6.58
C MET A 336 14.77 1.97 5.79
N ARG A 337 14.54 1.89 4.48
CA ARG A 337 14.39 3.07 3.62
C ARG A 337 13.05 3.75 3.89
N ILE A 338 13.08 5.07 3.95
CA ILE A 338 11.90 5.94 3.97
C ILE A 338 12.01 6.85 2.75
N GLN A 339 10.92 6.95 2.00
CA GLN A 339 10.82 7.86 0.87
C GLN A 339 9.61 8.76 1.06
N ALA A 340 9.82 10.07 0.99
CA ALA A 340 8.75 11.06 0.97
C ALA A 340 8.80 11.80 -0.37
N MET A 341 7.66 11.97 -1.02
CA MET A 341 7.51 12.73 -2.27
C MET A 341 6.47 13.83 -2.09
N ARG A 342 6.74 15.02 -2.59
CA ARG A 342 5.75 16.09 -2.75
C ARG A 342 5.32 16.13 -4.20
N ILE A 343 4.02 16.17 -4.43
CA ILE A 343 3.39 16.39 -5.73
C ILE A 343 2.35 17.48 -5.53
N GLY A 344 2.70 18.71 -5.88
CA GLY A 344 1.90 19.89 -5.60
C GLY A 344 1.55 20.00 -4.11
N PRO A 345 0.25 20.10 -3.74
CA PRO A 345 -0.18 20.26 -2.35
C PRO A 345 -0.15 18.95 -1.53
N ALA A 346 0.21 17.81 -2.14
CA ALA A 346 0.17 16.49 -1.52
C ALA A 346 1.57 15.99 -1.10
N ALA A 347 1.62 15.26 0.00
CA ALA A 347 2.76 14.41 0.37
C ALA A 347 2.41 12.93 0.22
N LEU A 348 3.35 12.13 -0.29
CA LEU A 348 3.31 10.67 -0.25
C LEU A 348 4.46 10.20 0.64
N VAL A 349 4.16 9.38 1.64
CA VAL A 349 5.17 8.79 2.53
C VAL A 349 5.15 7.27 2.38
N ALA A 350 6.29 6.69 2.02
CA ALA A 350 6.44 5.30 1.66
C ALA A 350 7.48 4.60 2.54
N ILE A 351 7.07 3.46 3.13
CA ILE A 351 7.94 2.57 3.90
C ILE A 351 7.68 1.10 3.51
N PRO A 352 8.67 0.20 3.67
CA PRO A 352 8.56 -1.21 3.30
C PRO A 352 8.11 -2.11 4.45
N VAL A 353 7.05 -1.75 5.18
CA VAL A 353 6.51 -2.53 6.32
C VAL A 353 4.98 -2.52 6.39
N GLU A 354 4.39 -3.64 6.81
CA GLU A 354 2.96 -3.72 7.13
C GLU A 354 2.69 -3.00 8.47
N ALA A 355 2.67 -1.68 8.42
CA ALA A 355 2.52 -0.81 9.58
C ALA A 355 1.10 -0.82 10.16
N PHE A 356 1.02 -0.74 11.49
CA PHE A 356 -0.24 -0.53 12.20
C PHE A 356 -0.81 0.85 11.84
N SER A 357 -2.14 0.96 11.79
CA SER A 357 -2.82 2.18 11.34
C SER A 357 -2.45 3.42 12.16
N GLU A 358 -2.18 3.24 13.45
CA GLU A 358 -1.73 4.25 14.41
C GLU A 358 -0.45 4.97 13.91
N ILE A 359 0.50 4.22 13.35
CA ILE A 359 1.76 4.75 12.79
C ILE A 359 1.47 5.65 11.60
N GLY A 360 0.60 5.18 10.69
CA GLY A 360 0.22 5.95 9.50
C GLY A 360 -0.47 7.26 9.85
N VAL A 361 -1.39 7.23 10.83
CA VAL A 361 -2.09 8.43 11.31
C VAL A 361 -1.13 9.40 12.00
N ALA A 362 -0.23 8.91 12.87
CA ALA A 362 0.77 9.76 13.53
C ALA A 362 1.64 10.53 12.52
N VAL A 363 2.06 9.87 11.43
CA VAL A 363 2.83 10.52 10.35
C VAL A 363 1.96 11.53 9.59
N LYS A 364 0.72 11.20 9.26
CA LYS A 364 -0.22 12.12 8.59
C LYS A 364 -0.44 13.39 9.43
N ASP A 365 -0.64 13.26 10.73
CA ASP A 365 -0.91 14.36 11.65
C ASP A 365 0.31 15.27 11.85
N SER A 366 1.52 14.74 11.67
CA SER A 366 2.78 15.48 11.76
C SER A 366 3.15 16.27 10.50
N SER A 367 2.44 16.01 9.39
CA SER A 367 2.79 16.50 8.06
C SER A 367 2.33 17.94 7.82
N PRO A 368 3.16 18.80 7.21
CA PRO A 368 2.74 20.13 6.79
C PRO A 368 1.88 20.12 5.53
N ALA A 369 1.79 18.99 4.83
CA ALA A 369 1.00 18.88 3.60
C ALA A 369 -0.50 18.94 3.91
N ARG A 370 -1.26 19.60 3.02
CA ARG A 370 -2.73 19.64 3.14
C ARG A 370 -3.36 18.24 3.03
N GLN A 371 -2.70 17.33 2.33
CA GLN A 371 -3.06 15.91 2.27
C GLN A 371 -1.80 15.06 2.27
N THR A 372 -1.76 14.04 3.13
CA THR A 372 -0.66 13.08 3.21
C THR A 372 -1.16 11.67 2.95
N LEU A 373 -0.59 11.00 1.95
CA LEU A 373 -0.88 9.61 1.59
C LEU A 373 0.23 8.73 2.17
N PHE A 374 -0.06 8.06 3.27
CA PHE A 374 0.88 7.13 3.89
C PHE A 374 0.76 5.74 3.26
N SER A 375 1.88 5.05 3.04
CA SER A 375 1.92 3.79 2.33
C SER A 375 2.95 2.81 2.93
N GLY A 376 2.48 1.71 3.52
CA GLY A 376 3.33 0.71 4.20
C GLY A 376 3.84 -0.43 3.31
N TYR A 377 3.28 -0.62 2.13
CA TYR A 377 3.56 -1.80 1.30
C TYR A 377 4.46 -1.42 0.13
N THR A 378 5.50 -0.63 0.39
CA THR A 378 6.19 0.16 -0.64
C THR A 378 7.71 0.09 -0.53
N ASN A 379 8.38 0.00 -1.67
CA ASN A 379 9.84 -0.06 -1.80
C ASN A 379 10.48 -1.28 -1.11
N GLY A 380 9.80 -2.43 -1.20
CA GLY A 380 10.24 -3.70 -0.60
C GLY A 380 9.33 -4.17 0.53
N SER A 381 9.84 -5.10 1.35
CA SER A 381 9.11 -5.70 2.47
C SER A 381 10.03 -6.14 3.60
N LEU A 382 9.73 -5.68 4.81
CA LEU A 382 10.42 -5.99 6.06
C LEU A 382 9.50 -6.62 7.12
N GLY A 383 8.27 -7.00 6.73
CA GLY A 383 7.28 -7.61 7.62
C GLY A 383 6.40 -6.58 8.35
N TYR A 384 5.76 -7.00 9.44
CA TYR A 384 4.87 -6.15 10.22
C TYR A 384 5.62 -5.09 11.03
N MET A 385 4.98 -3.94 11.25
CA MET A 385 5.44 -2.93 12.21
C MET A 385 4.31 -2.66 13.21
N PRO A 386 4.28 -3.38 14.35
CA PRO A 386 3.39 -3.11 15.47
C PRO A 386 3.82 -1.87 16.27
N VAL A 387 2.89 -1.22 16.95
CA VAL A 387 3.18 -0.21 17.99
C VAL A 387 3.73 -0.87 19.26
N ALA A 388 4.44 -0.11 20.12
CA ALA A 388 5.10 -0.67 21.31
C ALA A 388 4.15 -1.45 22.24
N ASP A 389 2.97 -0.91 22.54
CA ASP A 389 1.99 -1.55 23.43
C ASP A 389 1.51 -2.91 22.91
N ALA A 390 1.49 -3.09 21.58
CA ALA A 390 1.04 -4.33 20.96
C ALA A 390 1.96 -5.52 21.33
N TYR A 391 3.22 -5.28 21.70
CA TYR A 391 4.16 -6.34 22.08
C TYR A 391 3.77 -7.02 23.40
N GLU A 392 3.14 -6.29 24.33
CA GLU A 392 2.62 -6.88 25.57
C GLU A 392 1.37 -7.75 25.32
N GLU A 393 0.56 -7.36 24.34
CA GLU A 393 -0.63 -8.13 23.91
C GLU A 393 -0.29 -9.37 23.07
N GLY A 394 0.82 -9.32 22.33
CA GLY A 394 1.24 -10.36 21.40
C GLY A 394 0.45 -10.36 20.08
N GLY A 395 0.10 -11.56 19.60
CA GLY A 395 -0.64 -11.76 18.35
C GLY A 395 0.24 -12.06 17.13
N TYR A 396 -0.40 -12.26 15.98
CA TYR A 396 0.26 -12.71 14.75
C TYR A 396 1.30 -11.71 14.24
N GLU A 397 0.97 -10.42 14.22
CA GLU A 397 1.86 -9.38 13.70
C GLU A 397 3.14 -9.26 14.54
N VAL A 398 3.00 -9.35 15.86
CA VAL A 398 4.11 -9.27 16.82
C VAL A 398 4.98 -10.52 16.78
N THR A 399 4.38 -11.71 16.65
CA THR A 399 5.14 -12.97 16.65
C THR A 399 5.85 -13.25 15.32
N THR A 400 5.56 -12.50 14.26
CA THR A 400 6.16 -12.69 12.93
C THR A 400 7.09 -11.56 12.50
N THR A 401 7.01 -10.38 13.12
CA THR A 401 7.90 -9.26 12.81
C THR A 401 9.35 -9.53 13.24
N PRO A 402 10.36 -9.07 12.48
CA PRO A 402 11.74 -9.01 12.95
C PRO A 402 11.99 -7.85 13.91
N MET A 403 11.07 -6.88 14.01
CA MET A 403 11.27 -5.63 14.76
C MET A 403 11.00 -5.81 16.25
N ALA A 404 11.74 -5.08 17.10
CA ALA A 404 11.46 -4.97 18.53
C ALA A 404 10.55 -3.78 18.85
N ALA A 405 9.98 -3.78 20.05
CA ALA A 405 9.32 -2.59 20.62
C ALA A 405 10.28 -1.38 20.57
N GLY A 406 9.76 -0.20 20.25
CA GLY A 406 10.56 1.00 19.94
C GLY A 406 10.77 1.26 18.44
N ALA A 407 10.63 0.24 17.58
CA ALA A 407 10.83 0.42 16.14
C ALA A 407 9.75 1.31 15.49
N ALA A 408 8.54 1.32 16.02
CA ALA A 408 7.46 2.17 15.52
C ALA A 408 7.76 3.66 15.78
N GLU A 409 8.29 3.99 16.94
CA GLU A 409 8.62 5.35 17.37
C GLU A 409 9.75 5.95 16.52
N GLU A 410 10.81 5.17 16.27
CA GLU A 410 11.89 5.53 15.35
C GLU A 410 11.36 5.72 13.92
N THR A 411 10.43 4.86 13.49
CA THR A 411 9.79 4.96 12.18
C THR A 411 8.95 6.23 12.06
N ILE A 412 8.12 6.55 13.06
CA ILE A 412 7.29 7.76 13.08
C ILE A 412 8.18 9.00 13.03
N THR A 413 9.24 9.04 13.85
CA THR A 413 10.18 10.17 13.89
C THR A 413 10.83 10.39 12.53
N ALA A 414 11.41 9.34 11.95
CA ALA A 414 12.11 9.45 10.67
C ALA A 414 11.15 9.77 9.50
N CYS A 415 9.91 9.27 9.53
CA CYS A 415 8.88 9.64 8.55
C CYS A 415 8.43 11.10 8.72
N THR A 416 8.28 11.57 9.95
CA THR A 416 7.94 12.96 10.29
C THR A 416 9.01 13.92 9.77
N ASP A 417 10.29 13.62 10.03
CA ASP A 417 11.40 14.43 9.55
C ASP A 417 11.44 14.47 8.01
N ALA A 418 11.24 13.33 7.35
CA ALA A 418 11.24 13.24 5.90
C ALA A 418 10.08 14.03 5.27
N VAL A 419 8.86 13.95 5.83
CA VAL A 419 7.70 14.67 5.28
C VAL A 419 7.79 16.18 5.55
N GLN A 420 8.34 16.59 6.70
CA GLN A 420 8.56 18.01 6.98
C GLN A 420 9.64 18.61 6.08
N ALA A 421 10.70 17.85 5.75
CA ALA A 421 11.75 18.31 4.86
C ALA A 421 11.25 18.64 3.44
N LEU A 422 10.13 18.06 3.00
CA LEU A 422 9.51 18.40 1.71
C LEU A 422 9.01 19.86 1.64
N TRP A 423 8.80 20.55 2.76
CA TRP A 423 8.30 21.94 2.81
C TRP A 423 9.34 22.97 3.29
N ARG A 424 10.60 22.56 3.45
CA ARG A 424 11.74 23.47 3.74
C ARG A 424 12.47 23.75 2.44
#